data_AF-A0A9Q3V3G5-F1
#
_entry.id   AF-A0A9Q3V3G5-F1
#
_cell.length_a   1.000
_cell.length_b   1.000
_cell.length_c   1.000
_cell.angle_alpha   90.00
_cell.angle_beta   90.00
_cell.angle_gamma   90.00
#
_symmetry.space_group_name_H-M   'P 1'
#
loop_
_entity.id
_entity.type
_entity.pdbx_description
1 polymer ?
#
loop_
_entity_poly.entity_id
_entity_poly.type
_entity_poly.pdbx_seq_one_letter_code
_entity_poly.pdbx_strand_id
1 'polypeptide(L)'
;MELRFSEIKLCKKLVALALATTVIVSCGSSKNVSSSKKTPSKTVTKSENLRKLDSSFDGKISGSVKSLLKDAETYLGTPYKFGGNNSSGFDCSGFTVKVFQESNFTLPRRSADQADSGKLIDIKTVKPGDLLFFATAGGSRVSHVGIVHTIENDGEIKFIHASTSKGVIISSLNEKYWNKAYLHAQRVL
;
A
#
# COMPACT_ATOMS: atom_id res chain seq x y z
N MET A 1 -59.04 17.91 -36.13
CA MET A 1 -59.48 17.37 -37.45
C MET A 1 -58.24 17.04 -38.28
N GLU A 2 -57.30 16.22 -37.78
CA GLU A 2 -57.37 14.78 -37.46
C GLU A 2 -57.40 13.90 -38.70
N LEU A 3 -56.56 12.85 -38.64
CA LEU A 3 -56.54 11.64 -39.48
C LEU A 3 -55.69 11.66 -40.75
N ARG A 4 -54.36 11.65 -40.58
CA ARG A 4 -53.43 10.95 -41.51
C ARG A 4 -52.27 10.29 -40.76
N PHE A 5 -52.60 9.37 -39.85
CA PHE A 5 -51.62 8.49 -39.22
C PHE A 5 -52.22 7.11 -38.96
N SER A 6 -52.66 6.42 -40.02
CA SER A 6 -53.14 5.03 -39.93
C SER A 6 -53.10 4.33 -41.29
N GLU A 7 -51.93 4.15 -41.90
CA GLU A 7 -51.77 3.26 -43.08
C GLU A 7 -50.34 2.69 -43.14
N ILE A 8 -49.82 2.13 -42.03
CA ILE A 8 -48.54 1.35 -42.05
C ILE A 8 -48.65 0.09 -41.17
N LYS A 9 -49.84 -0.52 -41.07
CA LYS A 9 -50.02 -1.85 -40.48
C LYS A 9 -51.04 -2.64 -41.28
N LEU A 10 -50.67 -3.17 -42.45
CA LEU A 10 -51.48 -4.26 -43.02
C LEU A 10 -50.81 -5.22 -44.01
N CYS A 11 -49.72 -4.87 -44.70
CA CYS A 11 -49.21 -5.80 -45.71
C CYS A 11 -48.11 -6.73 -45.19
N LYS A 12 -48.53 -7.99 -45.05
CA LYS A 12 -47.73 -9.21 -45.27
C LYS A 12 -47.04 -9.81 -44.04
N LYS A 13 -47.89 -10.39 -43.17
CA LYS A 13 -47.61 -11.75 -42.69
C LYS A 13 -47.63 -12.71 -43.90
N LEU A 14 -46.79 -13.75 -43.84
CA LEU A 14 -46.83 -14.98 -44.65
C LEU A 14 -46.18 -14.92 -46.05
N VAL A 15 -44.85 -15.08 -46.11
CA VAL A 15 -44.24 -16.09 -47.00
C VAL A 15 -43.05 -16.68 -46.26
N ALA A 16 -43.18 -17.96 -45.90
CA ALA A 16 -42.13 -18.78 -45.32
C ALA A 16 -41.21 -19.30 -46.43
N LEU A 17 -39.88 -19.24 -46.22
CA LEU A 17 -38.97 -20.21 -46.82
C LEU A 17 -37.74 -20.37 -45.92
N ALA A 18 -37.59 -21.58 -45.40
CA ALA A 18 -36.49 -22.00 -44.54
C ALA A 18 -35.26 -22.37 -45.38
N LEU A 19 -34.05 -22.05 -44.88
CA LEU A 19 -32.81 -22.77 -45.18
C LEU A 19 -31.76 -22.50 -44.07
N ALA A 20 -31.74 -23.44 -43.13
CA ALA A 20 -30.62 -24.10 -42.45
C ALA A 20 -29.31 -23.37 -42.06
N THR A 21 -28.90 -23.69 -40.82
CA THR A 21 -27.54 -23.64 -40.21
C THR A 21 -27.12 -22.23 -39.75
N THR A 22 -26.61 -21.96 -38.55
CA THR A 22 -25.71 -22.70 -37.66
C THR A 22 -25.75 -22.12 -36.23
N VAL A 23 -25.71 -23.01 -35.24
CA VAL A 23 -25.00 -22.91 -33.95
C VAL A 23 -25.40 -21.78 -32.98
N ILE A 24 -26.22 -22.18 -32.01
CA ILE A 24 -26.30 -21.62 -30.66
C ILE A 24 -24.90 -21.49 -30.03
N VAL A 25 -24.42 -20.26 -29.86
CA VAL A 25 -23.36 -19.95 -28.90
C VAL A 25 -23.95 -19.06 -27.82
N SER A 26 -24.42 -19.74 -26.77
CA SER A 26 -24.55 -19.19 -25.42
C SER A 26 -23.15 -18.83 -24.91
N CYS A 27 -22.97 -17.59 -24.46
CA CYS A 27 -21.89 -17.24 -23.55
C CYS A 27 -22.46 -16.34 -22.45
N GLY A 28 -23.24 -16.95 -21.56
CA GLY A 28 -23.28 -16.50 -20.18
C GLY A 28 -21.99 -16.93 -19.49
N SER A 29 -21.08 -15.99 -19.23
CA SER A 29 -19.90 -16.26 -18.41
C SER A 29 -20.24 -15.97 -16.95
N SER A 30 -20.75 -16.99 -16.28
CA SER A 30 -20.79 -17.08 -14.83
C SER A 30 -19.75 -18.11 -14.38
N LYS A 31 -19.07 -17.79 -13.27
CA LYS A 31 -18.20 -18.63 -12.42
C LYS A 31 -16.79 -18.89 -13.01
N ASN A 32 -15.71 -18.97 -12.23
CA ASN A 32 -15.55 -19.49 -10.88
C ASN A 32 -14.38 -18.83 -10.14
N VAL A 33 -14.55 -18.72 -8.83
CA VAL A 33 -13.48 -18.66 -7.84
C VAL A 33 -12.50 -19.81 -8.11
N SER A 34 -11.27 -19.48 -8.48
CA SER A 34 -10.16 -20.42 -8.44
C SER A 34 -9.61 -20.46 -7.02
N SER A 35 -10.08 -21.43 -6.24
CA SER A 35 -9.29 -21.99 -5.13
C SER A 35 -7.98 -22.52 -5.71
N SER A 36 -6.91 -21.73 -5.63
CA SER A 36 -5.57 -22.23 -5.88
C SER A 36 -5.14 -23.09 -4.69
N LYS A 37 -5.01 -24.38 -4.96
CA LYS A 37 -4.50 -25.43 -4.08
C LYS A 37 -3.25 -24.99 -3.33
N LYS A 38 -3.24 -25.21 -2.00
CA LYS A 38 -2.03 -25.49 -1.24
C LYS A 38 -1.24 -26.60 -1.93
N THR A 39 -0.02 -26.30 -2.36
CA THR A 39 1.06 -27.29 -2.59
C THR A 39 2.40 -26.61 -2.27
N PRO A 40 3.46 -27.36 -1.95
CA PRO A 40 4.21 -27.23 -0.71
C PRO A 40 5.43 -26.34 -0.89
N SER A 41 5.91 -25.86 0.26
CA SER A 41 7.25 -25.31 0.48
C SER A 41 8.30 -26.02 -0.40
N LYS A 42 8.82 -25.30 -1.38
CA LYS A 42 10.09 -25.62 -2.05
C LYS A 42 11.06 -24.47 -1.76
N THR A 43 11.91 -24.74 -0.79
CA THR A 43 13.32 -24.38 -0.71
C THR A 43 13.74 -23.04 -1.33
N VAL A 44 13.93 -22.09 -0.41
CA VAL A 44 14.71 -20.85 -0.52
C VAL A 44 15.85 -20.94 -1.54
N THR A 45 15.68 -20.28 -2.68
CA THR A 45 16.83 -19.76 -3.43
C THR A 45 17.12 -18.37 -2.88
N LYS A 46 18.22 -18.27 -2.13
CA LYS A 46 18.76 -17.07 -1.52
C LYS A 46 18.81 -15.93 -2.54
N SER A 47 17.92 -14.94 -2.38
CA SER A 47 17.83 -13.75 -3.23
C SER A 47 19.19 -13.06 -3.32
N GLU A 48 19.70 -12.91 -4.53
CA GLU A 48 21.00 -12.30 -4.81
C GLU A 48 21.03 -10.83 -4.34
N ASN A 49 21.99 -10.54 -3.45
CA ASN A 49 22.49 -9.21 -3.07
C ASN A 49 21.49 -8.20 -2.46
N LEU A 50 20.66 -8.63 -1.51
CA LEU A 50 19.96 -7.69 -0.62
C LEU A 50 20.88 -7.22 0.50
N ARG A 51 20.76 -5.94 0.90
CA ARG A 51 21.44 -5.42 2.08
C ARG A 51 20.86 -6.08 3.33
N LYS A 52 21.72 -6.41 4.28
CA LYS A 52 21.33 -6.92 5.60
C LYS A 52 20.84 -5.75 6.46
N LEU A 53 19.52 -5.57 6.53
CA LEU A 53 18.82 -4.47 7.22
C LEU A 53 17.96 -5.00 8.38
N ASP A 54 18.61 -5.69 9.32
CA ASP A 54 18.01 -6.20 10.56
C ASP A 54 18.38 -5.37 11.78
N SER A 55 17.49 -5.36 12.77
CA SER A 55 17.71 -4.72 14.07
C SER A 55 17.96 -5.75 15.17
N SER A 56 18.82 -5.40 16.12
CA SER A 56 19.07 -6.15 17.36
C SER A 56 18.34 -5.52 18.55
N PHE A 57 17.15 -4.96 18.31
CA PHE A 57 16.34 -4.30 19.32
C PHE A 57 16.00 -5.23 20.50
N ASP A 58 16.10 -4.70 21.71
CA ASP A 58 15.90 -5.40 22.98
C ASP A 58 14.43 -5.63 23.36
N GLY A 59 13.49 -5.26 22.50
CA GLY A 59 12.04 -5.44 22.70
C GLY A 59 11.38 -4.41 23.61
N LYS A 60 12.15 -3.47 24.20
CA LYS A 60 11.60 -2.47 25.13
C LYS A 60 11.13 -1.20 24.41
N ILE A 61 9.81 -1.06 24.23
CA ILE A 61 9.16 0.16 23.73
C ILE A 61 8.42 0.91 24.84
N SER A 62 8.42 2.25 24.78
CA SER A 62 7.67 3.10 25.72
C SER A 62 6.16 3.01 25.49
N GLY A 63 5.37 3.42 26.49
CA GLY A 63 3.90 3.50 26.35
C GLY A 63 3.46 4.50 25.27
N SER A 64 4.17 5.61 25.12
CA SER A 64 3.90 6.61 24.08
C SER A 64 4.09 6.03 22.67
N VAL A 65 5.17 5.29 22.44
CA VAL A 65 5.42 4.61 21.15
C VAL A 65 4.34 3.57 20.86
N LYS A 66 3.89 2.81 21.87
CA LYS A 66 2.77 1.87 21.70
C LYS A 66 1.49 2.57 21.25
N SER A 67 1.16 3.72 21.86
CA SER A 67 -0.01 4.51 21.47
C SER A 67 0.12 5.03 20.05
N LEU A 68 1.27 5.60 19.71
CA LEU A 68 1.57 6.11 18.37
C LEU A 68 1.34 5.05 17.29
N LEU A 69 1.85 3.84 17.50
CA LEU A 69 1.69 2.75 16.54
C LEU A 69 0.24 2.26 16.44
N LYS A 70 -0.48 2.24 17.57
CA LYS A 70 -1.91 1.93 17.58
C LYS A 70 -2.71 2.97 16.79
N ASP A 71 -2.39 4.26 16.93
CA ASP A 71 -3.02 5.33 16.15
C ASP A 71 -2.69 5.18 14.66
N ALA A 72 -1.44 4.86 14.33
CA ALA A 72 -1.02 4.56 12.96
C ALA A 72 -1.83 3.43 12.32
N GLU A 73 -2.10 2.36 13.07
CA GLU A 73 -2.88 1.20 12.61
C GLU A 73 -4.34 1.55 12.27
N THR A 74 -4.93 2.57 12.91
CA THR A 74 -6.30 3.00 12.60
C THR A 74 -6.48 3.50 11.16
N TYR A 75 -5.38 3.87 10.51
CA TYR A 75 -5.39 4.37 9.14
C TYR A 75 -5.13 3.31 8.08
N LEU A 76 -4.88 2.05 8.45
CA LEU A 76 -4.66 0.97 7.49
C LEU A 76 -5.75 0.93 6.40
N GLY A 77 -5.32 0.86 5.14
CA GLY A 77 -6.19 0.89 3.97
C GLY A 77 -6.63 2.27 3.50
N THR A 78 -6.34 3.35 4.25
CA THR A 78 -6.64 4.72 3.79
C THR A 78 -5.89 5.00 2.48
N PRO A 79 -6.57 5.48 1.41
CA PRO A 79 -5.96 5.62 0.10
C PRO A 79 -4.83 6.66 0.09
N TYR A 80 -3.90 6.50 -0.85
CA TYR A 80 -2.90 7.54 -1.09
C TYR A 80 -3.50 8.74 -1.80
N LYS A 81 -3.16 9.94 -1.34
CA LYS A 81 -3.50 11.21 -1.98
C LYS A 81 -2.31 12.15 -1.87
N PHE A 82 -1.78 12.60 -3.00
CA PHE A 82 -0.68 13.57 -3.02
C PHE A 82 -1.10 14.85 -2.28
N GLY A 83 -0.27 15.32 -1.33
CA GLY A 83 -0.62 16.45 -0.47
C GLY A 83 -1.59 16.11 0.66
N GLY A 84 -2.15 14.90 0.70
CA GLY A 84 -3.13 14.46 1.68
C GLY A 84 -2.56 14.29 3.09
N ASN A 85 -3.37 14.61 4.10
CA ASN A 85 -2.98 14.65 5.50
C ASN A 85 -4.13 14.26 6.46
N ASN A 86 -5.14 13.55 5.98
CA ASN A 86 -6.30 13.13 6.79
C ASN A 86 -6.88 11.79 6.30
N SER A 87 -7.87 11.27 7.02
CA SER A 87 -8.47 9.95 6.77
C SER A 87 -9.18 9.79 5.42
N SER A 88 -9.38 10.86 4.64
CA SER A 88 -9.85 10.74 3.24
C SER A 88 -8.72 10.41 2.26
N GLY A 89 -7.47 10.56 2.68
CA GLY A 89 -6.30 10.19 1.92
C GLY A 89 -5.03 10.86 2.45
N PHE A 90 -3.93 10.10 2.45
CA PHE A 90 -2.62 10.56 2.92
C PHE A 90 -1.56 10.50 1.82
N ASP A 91 -0.60 11.42 1.83
CA ASP A 91 0.73 11.10 1.31
C ASP A 91 1.63 10.55 2.42
N CYS A 92 2.83 10.09 2.08
CA CYS A 92 3.74 9.43 3.03
C CYS A 92 4.07 10.34 4.22
N SER A 93 4.42 11.60 3.98
CA SER A 93 4.74 12.57 5.02
C SER A 93 3.51 13.14 5.74
N GLY A 94 2.36 13.24 5.08
CA GLY A 94 1.10 13.65 5.69
C GLY A 94 0.57 12.59 6.66
N PHE A 95 0.80 11.31 6.34
CA PHE A 95 0.53 10.20 7.25
C PHE A 95 1.40 10.29 8.52
N THR A 96 2.72 10.48 8.38
CA THR A 96 3.61 10.60 9.56
C THR A 96 3.28 11.84 10.39
N VAL A 97 3.01 12.99 9.75
CA VAL A 97 2.55 14.20 10.46
C VAL A 97 1.31 13.90 11.30
N LYS A 98 0.30 13.26 10.71
CA LYS A 98 -0.96 12.97 11.40
C LYS A 98 -0.75 12.07 12.61
N VAL A 99 -0.01 10.97 12.45
CA VAL A 99 0.26 9.99 13.51
C VAL A 99 1.06 10.61 14.67
N PHE A 100 2.13 11.37 14.35
CA PHE A 100 2.95 12.00 15.39
C PHE A 100 2.21 13.14 16.10
N GLN A 101 1.37 13.88 15.37
CA GLN A 101 0.56 14.95 15.95
C GLN A 101 -0.43 14.41 16.99
N GLU A 102 -0.99 13.21 16.78
CA GLU A 102 -1.86 12.53 17.77
C GLU A 102 -1.11 12.15 19.05
N SER A 103 0.21 11.96 18.94
CA SER A 103 1.13 11.79 20.06
C SER A 103 1.73 13.11 20.56
N ASN A 104 1.14 14.26 20.22
CA ASN A 104 1.60 15.61 20.59
C ASN A 104 3.01 15.97 20.09
N PHE A 105 3.49 15.34 19.02
CA PHE A 105 4.77 15.65 18.40
C PHE A 105 4.57 16.21 16.99
N THR A 106 5.15 17.37 16.70
CA THR A 106 4.97 18.03 15.40
C THR A 106 6.13 17.71 14.47
N LEU A 107 5.83 17.04 13.35
CA LEU A 107 6.78 16.83 12.27
C LEU A 107 6.64 17.90 11.17
N PRO A 108 7.74 18.27 10.48
CA PRO A 108 7.67 19.04 9.25
C PRO A 108 6.78 18.36 8.19
N ARG A 109 6.19 19.15 7.29
CA ARG A 109 5.22 18.63 6.31
C ARG A 109 5.86 17.73 5.24
N ARG A 110 7.10 17.99 4.83
CA ARG A 110 7.76 17.27 3.73
C ARG A 110 8.66 16.18 4.27
N SER A 111 8.69 15.02 3.60
CA SER A 111 9.56 13.90 3.99
C SER A 111 11.04 14.27 4.02
N ALA A 112 11.49 15.15 3.12
CA ALA A 112 12.87 15.67 3.14
C ALA A 112 13.16 16.46 4.42
N ASP A 113 12.28 17.37 4.81
CA ASP A 113 12.45 18.18 6.02
C ASP A 113 12.33 17.30 7.30
N GLN A 114 11.48 16.27 7.27
CA GLN A 114 11.41 15.27 8.34
C GLN A 114 12.73 14.50 8.50
N ALA A 115 13.42 14.24 7.38
CA ALA A 115 14.73 13.59 7.37
C ALA A 115 15.88 14.48 7.87
N ASP A 116 15.60 15.70 8.31
CA ASP A 116 16.57 16.58 8.97
C ASP A 116 16.14 16.91 10.43
N SER A 117 15.03 16.34 10.90
CA SER A 117 14.40 16.71 12.18
C SER A 117 14.81 15.84 13.38
N GLY A 118 15.41 14.67 13.13
CA GLY A 118 15.74 13.70 14.16
C GLY A 118 17.22 13.37 14.27
N LYS A 119 17.54 12.49 15.22
CA LYS A 119 18.88 11.90 15.34
C LYS A 119 19.00 10.74 14.36
N LEU A 120 20.09 10.68 13.58
CA LEU A 120 20.43 9.52 12.75
C LEU A 120 20.65 8.27 13.61
N ILE A 121 20.06 7.15 13.17
CA ILE A 121 20.09 5.86 13.87
C ILE A 121 20.70 4.80 12.95
N ASP A 122 21.61 3.99 13.50
CA ASP A 122 22.10 2.79 12.82
C ASP A 122 20.97 1.78 12.72
N ILE A 123 20.78 1.17 11.54
CA ILE A 123 19.73 0.19 11.27
C ILE A 123 19.66 -0.92 12.34
N LYS A 124 20.81 -1.35 12.88
CA LYS A 124 20.91 -2.38 13.93
C LYS A 124 20.28 -1.98 15.26
N THR A 125 20.07 -0.69 15.46
CA THR A 125 19.56 -0.08 16.70
C THR A 125 18.19 0.57 16.52
N VAL A 126 17.59 0.40 15.34
CA VAL A 126 16.26 0.88 15.02
C VAL A 126 15.23 0.19 15.91
N LYS A 127 14.26 0.98 16.37
CA LYS A 127 13.18 0.55 17.25
C LYS A 127 11.83 0.91 16.62
N PRO A 128 10.74 0.25 17.03
CA PRO A 128 9.39 0.70 16.67
C PRO A 128 9.19 2.17 17.02
N GLY A 129 8.53 2.92 16.13
CA GLY A 129 8.34 4.37 16.22
C GLY A 129 9.43 5.21 15.55
N ASP A 130 10.59 4.64 15.21
CA ASP A 130 11.59 5.36 14.40
C ASP A 130 11.07 5.62 12.97
N LEU A 131 11.62 6.62 12.29
CA LEU A 131 11.31 6.92 10.89
C LEU A 131 12.33 6.28 9.96
N LEU A 132 11.86 5.66 8.87
CA LEU A 132 12.68 5.16 7.77
C LEU A 132 12.50 6.05 6.55
N PHE A 133 13.61 6.43 5.91
CA PHE A 133 13.61 7.30 4.73
C PHE A 133 14.13 6.56 3.50
N PHE A 134 13.54 6.85 2.34
CA PHE A 134 13.78 6.11 1.11
C PHE A 134 13.89 7.03 -0.12
N ALA A 135 14.65 6.59 -1.13
CA ALA A 135 14.74 7.16 -2.48
C ALA A 135 13.90 6.34 -3.48
N THR A 136 12.58 6.36 -3.32
CA THR A 136 11.63 5.68 -4.22
C THR A 136 11.50 6.33 -5.60
N ALA A 137 11.84 7.62 -5.72
CA ALA A 137 11.90 8.37 -6.97
C ALA A 137 13.25 8.23 -7.71
N GLY A 138 14.16 7.40 -7.19
CA GLY A 138 15.51 7.23 -7.71
C GLY A 138 16.53 8.22 -7.13
N GLY A 139 17.81 7.96 -7.39
CA GLY A 139 18.92 8.76 -6.86
C GLY A 139 19.16 8.54 -5.37
N SER A 140 19.64 9.58 -4.68
CA SER A 140 20.03 9.56 -3.26
C SER A 140 19.19 10.48 -2.38
N ARG A 141 18.16 11.12 -2.94
CA ARG A 141 17.32 12.10 -2.24
C ARG A 141 16.13 11.41 -1.59
N VAL A 142 15.75 11.88 -0.40
CA VAL A 142 14.54 11.43 0.28
C VAL A 142 13.32 11.79 -0.56
N SER A 143 12.53 10.78 -0.92
CA SER A 143 11.25 10.92 -1.62
C SER A 143 10.11 10.19 -0.92
N HIS A 144 10.39 9.40 0.12
CA HIS A 144 9.39 8.64 0.86
C HIS A 144 9.82 8.41 2.31
N VAL A 145 8.83 8.28 3.19
CA VAL A 145 9.01 8.05 4.63
C VAL A 145 8.01 7.01 5.14
N GLY A 146 8.41 6.23 6.14
CA GLY A 146 7.56 5.31 6.88
C GLY A 146 7.94 5.24 8.36
N ILE A 147 7.04 4.70 9.18
CA ILE A 147 7.25 4.53 10.62
C ILE A 147 7.56 3.06 10.88
N VAL A 148 8.63 2.77 11.59
CA VAL A 148 8.96 1.40 12.01
C VAL A 148 7.83 0.88 12.88
N HIS A 149 7.22 -0.22 12.46
CA HIS A 149 6.02 -0.79 13.09
C HIS A 149 6.39 -1.91 14.05
N THR A 150 7.12 -2.92 13.57
CA THR A 150 7.60 -4.03 14.38
C THR A 150 9.03 -4.39 14.02
N ILE A 151 9.73 -4.98 15.00
CA ILE A 151 10.96 -5.73 14.79
C ILE A 151 10.60 -7.17 15.13
N GLU A 152 10.64 -8.05 14.13
CA GLU A 152 10.33 -9.46 14.30
C GLU A 152 11.45 -10.18 15.07
N ASN A 153 11.19 -11.41 15.53
CA ASN A 153 12.15 -12.18 16.33
C ASN A 153 13.47 -12.49 15.61
N ASP A 154 13.46 -12.51 14.28
CA ASP A 154 14.64 -12.70 13.43
C ASP A 154 15.36 -11.37 13.10
N GLY A 155 14.91 -10.26 13.67
CA GLY A 155 15.41 -8.91 13.44
C GLY A 155 14.81 -8.22 12.21
N GLU A 156 13.87 -8.85 11.49
CA GLU A 156 13.21 -8.23 10.35
C GLU A 156 12.46 -6.95 10.77
N ILE A 157 12.69 -5.88 10.01
CA ILE A 157 12.06 -4.59 10.24
C ILE A 157 10.81 -4.48 9.36
N LYS A 158 9.64 -4.36 9.98
CA LYS A 158 8.39 -3.98 9.32
C LYS A 158 8.11 -2.51 9.56
N PHE A 159 7.49 -1.85 8.60
CA PHE A 159 7.17 -0.43 8.71
C PHE A 159 5.81 -0.11 8.08
N ILE A 160 5.08 0.80 8.72
CA ILE A 160 3.80 1.31 8.25
C ILE A 160 4.00 2.62 7.49
N HIS A 161 3.35 2.75 6.33
CA HIS A 161 3.49 3.91 5.46
C HIS A 161 2.31 4.04 4.49
N ALA A 162 2.07 5.25 3.96
CA ALA A 162 1.14 5.47 2.85
C ALA A 162 1.81 5.14 1.50
N SER A 163 1.54 3.95 0.96
CA SER A 163 1.98 3.50 -0.37
C SER A 163 1.19 4.15 -1.50
N THR A 164 1.85 4.63 -2.55
CA THR A 164 1.23 5.33 -3.69
C THR A 164 0.11 4.53 -4.38
N SER A 165 0.21 3.20 -4.41
CA SER A 165 -0.77 2.32 -5.09
C SER A 165 -1.68 1.56 -4.15
N LYS A 166 -1.31 1.38 -2.88
CA LYS A 166 -2.03 0.52 -1.93
C LYS A 166 -2.60 1.26 -0.72
N GLY A 167 -2.36 2.57 -0.61
CA GLY A 167 -2.73 3.32 0.58
C GLY A 167 -1.85 2.97 1.78
N VAL A 168 -2.34 3.23 2.98
CA VAL A 168 -1.63 2.93 4.22
C VAL A 168 -1.52 1.42 4.42
N ILE A 169 -0.30 0.90 4.43
CA ILE A 169 0.01 -0.53 4.57
C ILE A 169 1.23 -0.73 5.45
N ILE A 170 1.42 -1.96 5.93
CA ILE A 170 2.67 -2.42 6.53
C ILE A 170 3.46 -3.20 5.46
N SER A 171 4.71 -2.80 5.24
CA SER A 171 5.64 -3.45 4.34
C SER A 171 6.86 -3.98 5.09
N SER A 172 7.58 -4.91 4.49
CA SER A 172 8.86 -5.40 4.99
C SER A 172 10.04 -4.65 4.37
N LEU A 173 11.02 -4.30 5.20
CA LEU A 173 12.27 -3.70 4.72
C LEU A 173 13.17 -4.71 3.96
N ASN A 174 12.89 -6.01 4.10
CA ASN A 174 13.54 -7.08 3.33
C ASN A 174 12.95 -7.26 1.93
N GLU A 175 11.80 -6.64 1.62
CA GLU A 175 11.31 -6.61 0.24
C GLU A 175 12.32 -5.91 -0.66
N LYS A 176 12.66 -6.52 -1.80
CA LYS A 176 13.70 -6.03 -2.74
C LYS A 176 13.53 -4.55 -3.11
N TYR A 177 12.30 -4.08 -3.26
CA TYR A 177 12.00 -2.68 -3.57
C TYR A 177 12.44 -1.74 -2.44
N TRP A 178 11.95 -1.98 -1.22
CA TRP A 178 12.26 -1.17 -0.04
C TRP A 178 13.71 -1.30 0.38
N ASN A 179 14.26 -2.52 0.33
CA ASN A 179 15.66 -2.80 0.63
C ASN A 179 16.61 -2.05 -0.30
N LYS A 180 16.27 -1.84 -1.58
CA LYS A 180 17.09 -1.03 -2.49
C LYS A 180 16.90 0.47 -2.28
N ALA A 181 15.68 0.91 -1.98
CA ALA A 181 15.36 2.33 -1.83
C ALA A 181 15.78 2.92 -0.47
N TYR A 182 16.02 2.10 0.55
CA TYR A 182 16.33 2.58 1.91
C TYR A 182 17.58 3.46 1.96
N LEU A 183 17.48 4.62 2.60
CA LEU A 183 18.58 5.56 2.77
C LEU A 183 19.16 5.49 4.18
N HIS A 184 18.33 5.84 5.17
CA HIS A 184 18.73 5.89 6.58
C HIS A 184 17.48 5.89 7.48
N ALA A 185 17.70 5.77 8.79
CA ALA A 185 16.67 5.86 9.82
C ALA A 185 16.92 7.03 10.77
N GLN A 186 15.86 7.57 11.37
CA GLN A 186 15.97 8.60 12.41
C GLN A 186 15.03 8.35 13.58
N ARG A 187 15.42 8.85 14.74
CA ARG A 187 14.59 8.92 15.94
C ARG A 187 14.29 10.36 16.29
N VAL A 188 13.00 10.65 16.49
CA VAL A 188 12.47 11.98 16.84
C VAL A 188 11.83 12.03 18.22
N LEU A 189 11.58 10.87 18.85
CA LEU A 189 11.03 10.72 20.19
C LEU A 189 12.08 10.30 21.22
#